data_AF-A0A1N7U7S4-F1
#
_entry.id   AF-A0A1N7U7S4-F1
#
_cell.length_a   1.000
_cell.length_b   1.000
_cell.length_c   1.000
_cell.angle_alpha   90.00
_cell.angle_beta   90.00
_cell.angle_gamma   90.00
#
_symmetry.space_group_name_H-M   'P 1'
#
loop_
_entity.id
_entity.type
_entity.pdbx_description
1 polymer ?
#
loop_
_entity_poly.entity_id
_entity_poly.type
_entity_poly.pdbx_seq_one_letter_code
_entity_poly.pdbx_strand_id
1 'polypeptide(L)'
;MRRVFRIKASDDAIEKKRASEVIYAAFITGLVAAAGAGLTWFASNESTKQAVAQSCIQRIDNQEMKIREKTEAFLGNIADLISRGSNKKLSFDDSRPDAEKVIRSGFELIAYAPPEMGHSALKVTIAVQAMLNVESKSDVDLVAQQSQNAMTEWPNQFFKLMDEFRDQKAKCQQ
;
A
#
# COMPACT_ATOMS: atom_id res chain seq x y z
N MET A 1 0.55 -83.20 -51.80
CA MET A 1 1.30 -81.96 -51.50
C MET A 1 0.38 -80.76 -51.73
N ARG A 2 -0.09 -80.09 -50.67
CA ARG A 2 -0.93 -78.86 -50.77
C ARG A 2 -0.03 -77.63 -50.67
N ARG A 3 0.03 -76.81 -51.71
CA ARG A 3 0.66 -75.48 -51.64
C ARG A 3 -0.37 -74.47 -51.13
N VAL A 4 -0.09 -73.89 -49.98
CA VAL A 4 -0.85 -72.75 -49.45
C VAL A 4 -0.20 -71.48 -50.03
N PHE A 5 -0.91 -70.80 -50.92
CA PHE A 5 -0.53 -69.45 -51.35
C PHE A 5 -0.89 -68.46 -50.25
N ARG A 6 0.12 -67.88 -49.61
CA ARG A 6 -0.03 -66.84 -48.59
C ARG A 6 -0.16 -65.49 -49.31
N ILE A 7 -1.33 -64.87 -49.22
CA ILE A 7 -1.64 -63.53 -49.76
C ILE A 7 -0.81 -62.52 -48.97
N LYS A 8 0.28 -62.01 -49.55
CA LYS A 8 1.20 -61.05 -48.92
C LYS A 8 0.89 -59.58 -49.23
N ALA A 9 -0.16 -59.31 -50.02
CA ALA A 9 -0.47 -57.97 -50.52
C ALA A 9 -1.37 -57.12 -49.61
N SER A 10 -1.95 -57.71 -48.55
CA SER A 10 -2.93 -57.01 -47.69
C SER A 10 -2.32 -56.33 -46.46
N ASP A 11 -1.16 -56.78 -45.99
CA ASP A 11 -0.56 -56.26 -44.75
C ASP A 11 0.11 -54.89 -44.95
N ASP A 12 0.84 -54.69 -46.06
CA ASP A 12 1.54 -53.43 -46.35
C ASP A 12 0.60 -52.21 -46.49
N ALA A 13 -0.62 -52.41 -47.00
CA ALA A 13 -1.62 -51.36 -47.17
C ALA A 13 -2.29 -50.97 -45.84
N ILE A 14 -2.48 -51.94 -44.93
CA ILE A 14 -3.04 -51.73 -43.60
C ILE A 14 -2.01 -51.05 -42.69
N GLU A 15 -0.73 -51.42 -42.81
CA GLU A 15 0.38 -50.85 -42.06
C GLU A 15 0.64 -49.38 -42.44
N LYS A 16 0.63 -49.04 -43.74
CA LYS A 16 0.72 -47.64 -44.20
C LYS A 16 -0.44 -46.76 -43.70
N LYS A 17 -1.67 -47.30 -43.66
CA LYS A 17 -2.84 -46.56 -43.14
C LYS A 17 -2.70 -46.25 -41.65
N ARG A 18 -2.33 -47.26 -40.85
CA ARG A 18 -2.06 -47.07 -39.41
C ARG A 18 -0.91 -46.11 -39.15
N ALA A 19 0.18 -46.18 -39.93
CA ALA A 19 1.30 -45.25 -39.78
C ALA A 19 0.87 -43.79 -40.06
N SER A 20 0.03 -43.56 -41.08
CA SER A 20 -0.50 -42.22 -41.37
C SER A 20 -1.44 -41.71 -40.27
N GLU A 21 -2.29 -42.55 -39.71
CA GLU A 21 -3.19 -42.19 -38.60
C GLU A 21 -2.41 -41.85 -37.32
N VAL A 22 -1.35 -42.59 -37.02
CA VAL A 22 -0.47 -42.31 -35.86
C VAL A 22 0.27 -40.98 -36.03
N ILE A 23 0.75 -40.68 -37.23
CA ILE A 23 1.42 -39.39 -37.53
C ILE A 23 0.42 -38.23 -37.41
N TYR A 24 -0.81 -38.37 -37.94
CA TYR A 24 -1.86 -37.37 -37.82
C TYR A 24 -2.29 -37.16 -36.35
N ALA A 25 -2.48 -38.24 -35.59
CA ALA A 25 -2.83 -38.16 -34.18
C ALA A 25 -1.71 -37.49 -33.35
N ALA A 26 -0.44 -37.81 -33.63
CA ALA A 26 0.70 -37.17 -32.98
C ALA A 26 0.79 -35.67 -33.31
N PHE A 27 0.48 -35.28 -34.55
CA PHE A 27 0.46 -33.87 -34.96
C PHE A 27 -0.64 -33.07 -34.27
N ILE A 28 -1.86 -33.62 -34.21
CA ILE A 28 -2.99 -33.01 -33.50
C ILE A 28 -2.68 -32.89 -32.00
N THR A 29 -2.17 -33.95 -31.39
CA THR A 29 -1.80 -33.95 -29.96
C THR A 29 -0.68 -32.94 -29.67
N GLY A 30 0.32 -32.82 -30.56
CA GLY A 30 1.37 -31.82 -30.47
C GLY A 30 0.85 -30.39 -30.60
N LEU A 31 -0.10 -30.13 -31.50
CA LEU A 31 -0.75 -28.82 -31.65
C LEU A 31 -1.58 -28.44 -30.42
N VAL A 32 -2.36 -29.38 -29.87
CA VAL A 32 -3.14 -29.15 -28.65
C VAL A 32 -2.22 -28.89 -27.46
N ALA A 33 -1.12 -29.64 -27.32
CA ALA A 33 -0.13 -29.43 -26.28
C ALA A 33 0.56 -28.06 -26.41
N ALA A 34 0.93 -27.65 -27.63
CA ALA A 34 1.54 -26.34 -27.89
C ALA A 34 0.57 -25.19 -27.64
N ALA A 35 -0.70 -25.32 -28.08
CA ALA A 35 -1.74 -24.34 -27.81
C ALA A 35 -2.04 -24.23 -26.31
N GLY A 36 -2.12 -25.37 -25.61
CA GLY A 36 -2.27 -25.42 -24.16
C GLY A 36 -1.12 -24.73 -23.43
N ALA A 37 0.13 -25.06 -23.78
CA ALA A 37 1.31 -24.44 -23.20
C ALA A 37 1.36 -22.92 -23.47
N GLY A 38 0.99 -22.48 -24.67
CA GLY A 38 0.90 -21.07 -25.04
C GLY A 38 -0.16 -20.31 -24.25
N LEU A 39 -1.35 -20.90 -24.08
CA LEU A 39 -2.42 -20.33 -23.25
C LEU A 39 -2.03 -20.28 -21.77
N THR A 40 -1.38 -21.32 -21.25
CA THR A 40 -0.86 -21.33 -19.87
C THR A 40 0.21 -20.27 -19.67
N TRP A 41 1.14 -20.10 -20.62
CA TRP A 41 2.16 -19.05 -20.54
C TRP A 41 1.54 -17.65 -20.58
N PHE A 42 0.59 -17.42 -21.48
CA PHE A 42 -0.13 -16.14 -21.58
C PHE A 42 -0.91 -15.83 -20.29
N ALA A 43 -1.68 -16.81 -19.78
CA ALA A 43 -2.41 -16.67 -18.53
C ALA A 43 -1.48 -16.45 -17.34
N SER A 44 -0.33 -17.12 -17.30
CA SER A 44 0.69 -16.94 -16.26
C SER A 44 1.36 -15.57 -16.33
N ASN A 45 1.56 -15.03 -17.53
CA ASN A 45 2.14 -13.70 -17.71
C ASN A 45 1.17 -12.60 -17.26
N GLU A 46 -0.10 -12.70 -17.64
CA GLU A 46 -1.14 -11.77 -17.19
C GLU A 46 -1.39 -11.87 -15.68
N SER A 47 -1.41 -13.08 -15.12
CA SER A 47 -1.55 -13.25 -13.66
C SER A 47 -0.36 -12.67 -12.90
N THR A 48 0.86 -12.79 -13.43
CA THR A 48 2.06 -12.18 -12.83
C THR A 48 1.98 -10.67 -12.85
N LYS A 49 1.58 -10.06 -13.96
CA LYS A 49 1.36 -8.60 -14.04
C LYS A 49 0.33 -8.14 -13.01
N GLN A 50 -0.79 -8.85 -12.91
CA GLN A 50 -1.84 -8.55 -11.94
C GLN A 50 -1.35 -8.69 -10.49
N ALA A 51 -0.57 -9.74 -10.19
CA ALA A 51 0.01 -9.95 -8.87
C ALA A 51 1.01 -8.84 -8.48
N VAL A 52 1.83 -8.37 -9.43
CA VAL A 52 2.74 -7.24 -9.22
C VAL A 52 1.96 -5.96 -8.93
N ALA A 53 0.93 -5.65 -9.72
CA ALA A 53 0.07 -4.49 -9.51
C ALA A 53 -0.63 -4.55 -8.13
N GLN A 54 -1.18 -5.70 -7.74
CA GLN A 54 -1.81 -5.89 -6.44
C GLN A 54 -0.80 -5.74 -5.28
N SER A 55 0.40 -6.31 -5.40
CA SER A 55 1.45 -6.16 -4.38
C SER A 55 1.89 -4.70 -4.20
N CYS A 56 2.01 -3.96 -5.31
CA CYS A 56 2.31 -2.53 -5.31
C CYS A 56 1.25 -1.73 -4.55
N ILE A 57 -0.03 -1.93 -4.89
CA ILE A 57 -1.18 -1.28 -4.23
C ILE A 57 -1.22 -1.64 -2.75
N GLN A 58 -1.08 -2.91 -2.40
CA GLN A 58 -1.12 -3.38 -1.01
C GLN A 58 -0.03 -2.74 -0.15
N ARG A 59 1.18 -2.55 -0.70
CA ARG A 59 2.26 -1.85 0.00
C ARG A 59 1.90 -0.39 0.29
N ILE A 60 1.29 0.29 -0.68
CA ILE A 60 0.87 1.69 -0.53
C ILE A 60 -0.28 1.78 0.48
N ASP A 61 -1.29 0.92 0.39
CA ASP A 61 -2.40 0.89 1.33
C ASP A 61 -1.92 0.63 2.77
N ASN A 62 -0.95 -0.26 2.96
CA ASN A 62 -0.35 -0.50 4.27
C ASN A 62 0.36 0.74 4.83
N GLN A 63 1.07 1.50 3.99
CA GLN A 63 1.68 2.76 4.39
C GLN A 63 0.63 3.83 4.71
N GLU A 64 -0.37 3.97 3.85
CA GLU A 64 -1.49 4.89 4.03
C GLU A 64 -2.23 4.62 5.34
N MET A 65 -2.63 3.36 5.60
CA MET A 65 -3.31 2.98 6.83
C MET A 65 -2.48 3.29 8.06
N LYS A 66 -1.17 2.97 8.05
CA LYS A 66 -0.30 3.23 9.19
C LYS A 66 -0.18 4.72 9.49
N ILE A 67 -0.05 5.56 8.46
CA ILE A 67 0.00 7.02 8.64
C ILE A 67 -1.34 7.55 9.14
N ARG A 68 -2.47 7.06 8.61
CA ARG A 68 -3.81 7.44 9.09
C ARG A 68 -4.00 7.09 10.56
N GLU A 69 -3.62 5.89 10.99
CA GLU A 69 -3.70 5.44 12.39
C GLU A 69 -2.87 6.35 13.32
N LYS A 70 -1.63 6.67 12.95
CA LYS A 70 -0.79 7.58 13.76
C LYS A 70 -1.30 9.02 13.75
N THR A 71 -1.89 9.45 12.64
CA THR A 71 -2.52 10.77 12.54
C THR A 71 -3.78 10.86 13.40
N GLU A 72 -4.59 9.81 13.44
CA GLU A 72 -5.79 9.71 14.29
C GLU A 72 -5.41 9.83 15.77
N ALA A 73 -4.41 9.06 16.22
CA ALA A 73 -3.91 9.15 17.59
C ALA A 73 -3.35 10.54 17.91
N PHE A 74 -2.63 11.15 16.97
CA PHE A 74 -2.11 12.50 17.13
C PHE A 74 -3.21 13.56 17.26
N LEU A 75 -4.19 13.52 16.35
CA LEU A 75 -5.35 14.39 16.35
C LEU A 75 -6.21 14.22 17.61
N GLY A 76 -6.47 12.98 18.03
CA GLY A 76 -7.23 12.68 19.23
C GLY A 76 -6.58 13.31 20.47
N ASN A 77 -5.27 13.15 20.62
CA ASN A 77 -4.54 13.76 21.72
C ASN A 77 -4.56 15.31 21.66
N ILE A 78 -4.49 15.90 20.46
CA ILE A 78 -4.61 17.37 20.31
C ILE A 78 -6.01 17.82 20.72
N ALA A 79 -7.05 17.10 20.30
CA ALA A 79 -8.43 17.40 20.67
C ALA A 79 -8.65 17.30 22.18
N ASP A 80 -8.09 16.28 22.83
CA ASP A 80 -8.14 16.13 24.28
C ASP A 80 -7.46 17.31 24.99
N LEU A 81 -6.26 17.70 24.55
CA LEU A 81 -5.54 18.85 25.09
C LEU A 81 -6.33 20.15 24.96
N ILE A 82 -6.89 20.43 23.78
CA ILE A 82 -7.70 21.64 23.53
C ILE A 82 -8.97 21.62 24.37
N SER A 83 -9.67 20.49 24.42
CA SER A 83 -10.90 20.30 25.17
C SER A 83 -10.68 20.60 26.66
N ARG A 84 -9.62 20.04 27.25
CA ARG A 84 -9.27 20.32 28.65
C ARG A 84 -8.78 21.75 28.87
N GLY A 85 -7.95 22.28 27.98
CA GLY A 85 -7.47 23.65 28.06
C GLY A 85 -8.59 24.71 27.97
N SER A 86 -9.72 24.37 27.34
CA SER A 86 -10.90 25.25 27.30
C SER A 86 -11.67 25.31 28.64
N ASN A 87 -11.41 24.37 29.55
CA ASN A 87 -12.07 24.32 30.84
C ASN A 87 -11.43 25.30 31.83
N LYS A 88 -12.11 26.43 32.08
CA LYS A 88 -11.66 27.47 33.02
C LYS A 88 -11.46 27.00 34.47
N LYS A 89 -11.91 25.79 34.83
CA LYS A 89 -11.72 25.22 36.18
C LYS A 89 -10.41 24.44 36.31
N LEU A 90 -9.78 24.07 35.21
CA LEU A 90 -8.51 23.34 35.20
C LEU A 90 -7.36 24.32 35.13
N SER A 91 -6.31 24.05 35.89
CA SER A 91 -5.06 24.76 35.78
C SER A 91 -4.30 24.30 34.54
N PHE A 92 -3.29 25.09 34.16
CA PHE A 92 -2.40 24.70 33.07
C PHE A 92 -1.61 23.43 33.39
N ASP A 93 -1.20 23.24 34.65
CA ASP A 93 -0.53 22.01 35.10
C ASP A 93 -1.43 20.77 34.99
N ASP A 94 -2.74 20.91 35.16
CA ASP A 94 -3.69 19.81 34.96
C ASP A 94 -3.75 19.33 33.49
N SER A 95 -3.26 20.15 32.55
CA SER A 95 -3.22 19.84 31.10
C SER A 95 -1.88 19.24 30.66
N ARG A 96 -0.87 19.22 31.54
CA ARG A 96 0.47 18.69 31.24
C ARG A 96 0.45 17.23 30.75
N PRO A 97 -0.32 16.30 31.37
CA PRO A 97 -0.38 14.92 30.89
C PRO A 97 -0.93 14.79 29.47
N ASP A 98 -1.86 15.67 29.06
CA ASP A 98 -2.42 15.63 27.71
C ASP A 98 -1.45 16.23 26.69
N ALA A 99 -0.69 17.27 27.07
CA ALA A 99 0.39 17.78 26.24
C ALA A 99 1.49 16.73 26.02
N GLU A 100 1.85 15.95 27.04
CA GLU A 100 2.80 14.83 26.92
C GLU A 100 2.29 13.75 25.95
N LYS A 101 0.99 13.44 25.97
CA LYS A 101 0.39 12.52 24.99
C LYS A 101 0.49 13.05 23.57
N VAL A 102 0.26 14.35 23.35
CA VAL A 102 0.42 14.98 22.04
C VAL A 102 1.87 14.91 21.56
N ILE A 103 2.82 15.25 22.43
CA ILE A 103 4.25 15.18 22.10
C ILE A 103 4.63 13.76 21.69
N ARG A 104 4.23 12.76 22.48
CA ARG A 104 4.49 11.36 22.21
C ARG A 104 3.88 10.90 20.88
N SER A 105 2.59 11.11 20.66
CA SER A 105 1.94 10.67 19.42
C SER A 105 2.45 11.44 18.20
N GLY A 106 2.92 12.68 18.37
CA GLY A 106 3.63 13.43 17.34
C GLY A 106 4.92 12.75 16.91
N PHE A 107 5.77 12.33 17.85
CA PHE A 107 6.98 11.54 17.52
C PHE A 107 6.67 10.17 16.92
N GLU A 108 5.61 9.51 17.37
CA GLU A 108 5.15 8.26 16.77
C GLU A 108 4.72 8.48 15.31
N LEU A 109 4.06 9.59 14.99
CA LEU A 109 3.71 9.97 13.61
C LEU A 109 4.97 10.28 12.78
N ILE A 110 5.90 11.06 13.33
CA ILE A 110 7.16 11.44 12.65
C ILE A 110 7.97 10.20 12.24
N ALA A 111 7.97 9.15 13.05
CA ALA A 111 8.70 7.92 12.76
C ALA A 111 8.21 7.17 11.50
N TYR A 112 6.98 7.43 11.06
CA TYR A 112 6.36 6.75 9.90
C TYR A 112 5.97 7.70 8.77
N ALA A 113 5.95 9.00 9.01
CA ALA A 113 5.61 9.99 8.02
C ALA A 113 6.78 10.33 7.10
N PRO A 114 6.53 10.72 5.83
CA PRO A 114 7.56 11.29 4.97
C PRO A 114 8.09 12.62 5.55
N PRO A 115 9.31 13.06 5.18
CA PRO A 115 9.99 14.19 5.80
C PRO A 115 9.16 15.47 5.89
N GLU A 116 8.39 15.82 4.86
CA GLU A 116 7.58 17.05 4.82
C GLU A 116 6.45 17.01 5.86
N MET A 117 5.76 15.88 5.96
CA MET A 117 4.70 15.67 6.95
C MET A 117 5.27 15.53 8.35
N GLY A 118 6.37 14.78 8.52
CA GLY A 118 7.07 14.63 9.79
C GLY A 118 7.58 15.97 10.32
N HIS A 119 8.14 16.83 9.46
CA HIS A 119 8.56 18.17 9.86
C HIS A 119 7.38 19.03 10.33
N SER A 120 6.23 18.93 9.67
CA SER A 120 5.03 19.68 10.07
C SER A 120 4.44 19.17 11.39
N ALA A 121 4.42 17.85 11.61
CA ALA A 121 4.05 17.26 12.89
C ALA A 121 5.00 17.69 14.01
N LEU A 122 6.32 17.76 13.72
CA LEU A 122 7.33 18.23 14.66
C LEU A 122 7.08 19.68 15.09
N LYS A 123 6.67 20.57 14.17
CA LYS A 123 6.31 21.94 14.52
C LYS A 123 5.18 22.00 15.55
N VAL A 124 4.15 21.16 15.39
CA VAL A 124 3.05 21.06 16.36
C VAL A 124 3.57 20.54 17.70
N THR A 125 4.37 19.48 17.70
CA THR A 125 4.99 18.92 18.91
C THR A 125 5.83 19.95 19.66
N ILE A 126 6.65 20.73 18.95
CA ILE A 126 7.46 21.81 19.54
C ILE A 126 6.57 22.93 20.07
N ALA A 127 5.52 23.32 19.35
CA ALA A 127 4.59 24.35 19.82
C ALA A 127 3.89 23.91 21.12
N VAL A 128 3.51 22.63 21.23
CA VAL A 128 2.93 22.06 22.45
C VAL A 128 3.93 22.00 23.59
N GLN A 129 5.18 21.63 23.31
CA GLN A 129 6.24 21.68 24.30
C GLN A 129 6.52 23.12 24.75
N ALA A 130 6.47 24.09 23.84
CA ALA A 130 6.68 25.50 24.17
C ALA A 130 5.56 26.03 25.06
N MET A 131 4.29 25.62 24.83
CA MET A 131 3.18 25.93 25.74
C MET A 131 3.50 25.51 27.18
N LEU A 132 4.13 24.35 27.38
CA LEU A 132 4.46 23.84 28.72
C LEU A 132 5.50 24.67 29.49
N ASN A 133 6.23 25.54 28.80
CA ASN A 133 7.34 26.32 29.36
C ASN A 133 7.08 27.83 29.29
N VAL A 134 5.84 28.27 29.03
CA VAL A 134 5.49 29.70 29.00
C VAL A 134 5.55 30.27 30.42
N GLU A 135 6.47 31.21 30.64
CA GLU A 135 6.63 31.90 31.94
C GLU A 135 6.13 33.35 31.90
N SER A 136 6.05 33.95 30.70
CA SER A 136 5.68 35.37 30.54
C SER A 136 4.58 35.58 29.49
N LYS A 137 3.90 36.73 29.59
CA LYS A 137 2.85 37.11 28.62
C LYS A 137 3.38 37.28 27.19
N SER A 138 4.63 37.73 27.02
CA SER A 138 5.26 37.81 25.70
C SER A 138 5.50 36.43 25.07
N ASP A 139 5.71 35.40 25.89
CA ASP A 139 5.88 34.03 25.38
C ASP A 139 4.54 33.45 24.93
N VAL A 140 3.43 33.86 25.55
CA VAL A 140 2.06 33.45 25.14
C VAL A 140 1.79 33.81 23.68
N ASP A 141 2.06 35.06 23.29
CA ASP A 141 1.77 35.55 21.93
C ASP A 141 2.65 34.82 20.88
N LEU A 142 3.93 34.60 21.19
CA LEU A 142 4.85 33.85 20.35
C LEU A 142 4.40 32.40 20.15
N VAL A 143 4.05 31.72 21.25
CA VAL A 143 3.61 30.32 21.22
C VAL A 143 2.25 30.19 20.53
N ALA A 144 1.34 31.16 20.70
CA ALA A 144 0.06 31.19 20.00
C ALA A 144 0.27 31.29 18.47
N GLN A 145 1.16 32.18 18.03
CA GLN A 145 1.48 32.32 16.61
C GLN A 145 2.13 31.06 16.03
N GLN A 146 3.09 30.46 16.75
CA GLN A 146 3.72 29.20 16.34
C GLN A 146 2.71 28.06 16.25
N SER A 147 1.82 27.95 17.24
CA SER A 147 0.74 26.96 17.26
C SER A 147 -0.21 27.15 16.09
N GLN A 148 -0.62 28.38 15.78
CA GLN A 148 -1.50 28.67 14.66
C GLN A 148 -0.87 28.28 13.32
N ASN A 149 0.39 28.64 13.10
CA ASN A 149 1.12 28.28 11.88
C ASN A 149 1.23 26.75 11.74
N ALA A 150 1.62 26.07 12.82
CA ALA A 150 1.77 24.62 12.83
C ALA A 150 0.43 23.92 12.55
N MET A 151 -0.66 24.34 13.23
CA MET A 151 -2.01 23.81 13.07
C MET A 151 -2.65 24.11 11.71
N THR A 152 -2.15 25.10 10.97
CA THR A 152 -2.57 25.39 9.59
C THR A 152 -1.76 24.59 8.57
N GLU A 153 -0.47 24.41 8.80
CA GLU A 153 0.44 23.76 7.86
C GLU A 153 0.30 22.24 7.84
N TRP A 154 0.24 21.60 9.01
CA TRP A 154 0.29 20.15 9.10
C TRP A 154 -0.91 19.44 8.42
N PRO A 155 -2.18 19.92 8.50
CA PRO A 155 -3.29 19.27 7.81
C PRO A 155 -3.11 19.33 6.29
N ASN A 156 -2.55 20.43 5.76
CA ASN A 156 -2.27 20.56 4.34
C ASN A 156 -1.25 19.50 3.87
N GLN A 157 -0.21 19.25 4.67
CA GLN A 157 0.75 18.18 4.35
C GLN A 157 0.11 16.79 4.43
N PHE A 158 -0.79 16.56 5.39
CA PHE A 158 -1.53 15.29 5.47
C PHE A 158 -2.38 15.06 4.22
N PHE A 159 -3.19 16.05 3.81
CA PHE A 159 -4.04 15.89 2.62
C PHE A 159 -3.22 15.74 1.33
N LYS A 160 -2.13 16.51 1.21
CA LYS A 160 -1.18 16.34 0.10
C LYS A 160 -0.64 14.91 0.03
N LEU A 161 -0.24 14.34 1.17
CA LEU A 161 0.23 12.96 1.21
C LEU A 161 -0.85 11.94 0.84
N MET A 162 -2.10 12.17 1.25
CA MET A 162 -3.22 11.30 0.84
C MET A 162 -3.45 11.35 -0.68
N ASP A 163 -3.31 12.52 -1.29
CA ASP A 163 -3.35 12.67 -2.75
C ASP A 163 -2.16 11.95 -3.42
N GLU A 164 -0.95 12.06 -2.86
CA GLU A 164 0.24 11.34 -3.35
C GLU A 164 0.06 9.81 -3.29
N PHE A 165 -0.57 9.27 -2.24
CA PHE A 165 -0.88 7.84 -2.19
C PHE A 165 -1.89 7.42 -3.26
N ARG A 166 -2.91 8.25 -3.53
CA ARG A 166 -3.85 8.00 -4.63
C ARG A 166 -3.13 7.97 -5.98
N ASP A 167 -2.23 8.92 -6.22
CA ASP A 167 -1.46 8.99 -7.47
C ASP A 167 -0.48 7.83 -7.62
N GLN A 168 0.17 7.40 -6.53
CA GLN A 168 1.04 6.22 -6.53
C GLN A 168 0.26 4.94 -6.86
N LYS A 169 -0.96 4.78 -6.32
CA LYS A 169 -1.81 3.63 -6.64
C LYS A 169 -2.23 3.59 -8.11
N ALA A 170 -2.53 4.75 -8.71
CA ALA A 170 -2.83 4.84 -10.13
C ALA A 170 -1.64 4.39 -11.02
N LYS A 171 -0.41 4.67 -10.59
CA LYS A 171 0.81 4.23 -11.29
C LYS A 171 1.05 2.72 -11.19
N CYS A 172 0.56 2.03 -10.16
CA CYS A 172 0.67 0.57 -10.05
C CYS A 172 -0.20 -0.17 -11.09
N GLN A 173 -1.14 0.51 -11.73
CA GLN A 173 -2.07 -0.06 -12.71
C GLN A 173 -1.61 0.15 -14.17
N GLN A 174 -0.48 0.84 -14.38
CA GLN A 174 0.15 1.08 -15.68
C GLN A 174 1.27 0.08 -15.92
#